data_AF-A0A1A8XVN0-F1
#
_entry.id   AF-A0A1A8XVN0-F1
#
_cell.length_a   1.000
_cell.length_b   1.000
_cell.length_c   1.000
_cell.angle_alpha   90.00
_cell.angle_beta   90.00
_cell.angle_gamma   90.00
#
_symmetry.space_group_name_H-M   'P 1'
#
loop_
_entity.id
_entity.type
_entity.pdbx_description
1 polymer ?
#
loop_
_entity_poly.entity_id
_entity_poly.type
_entity_poly.pdbx_seq_one_letter_code
_entity_poly.pdbx_strand_id
1 'polypeptide(L)' 'MKHRLAQNNAQGDAVAVLPVTTVPGRMVRRLTPDQRSADIKAFGREIRDSKQSAAEFLRRAGLIDDCGQLTEPYRR' A
#
# COMPACT_ATOMS: atom_id res chain seq x y z
N MET A 1 -18.64 24.69 -43.54
CA MET A 1 -18.08 25.58 -42.50
C MET A 1 -17.53 24.67 -41.39
N LYS A 2 -16.22 24.41 -41.31
CA LYS A 2 -15.25 24.94 -40.29
C LYS A 2 -15.79 24.84 -38.84
N HIS A 3 -15.17 24.24 -37.82
CA HIS A 3 -13.77 23.97 -37.49
C HIS A 3 -13.61 22.84 -36.43
N ARG A 4 -12.40 22.31 -36.39
CA ARG A 4 -11.75 21.37 -35.47
C ARG A 4 -11.09 22.12 -34.28
N LEU A 5 -10.73 21.38 -33.21
CA LEU A 5 -9.76 21.64 -32.10
C LEU A 5 -10.19 22.38 -30.82
N ALA A 6 -10.03 21.69 -29.68
CA ALA A 6 -9.20 22.04 -28.49
C ALA A 6 -9.70 21.20 -27.27
N GLN A 7 -9.08 20.10 -26.86
CA GLN A 7 -7.95 19.95 -25.93
C GLN A 7 -8.04 20.70 -24.58
N ASN A 8 -7.93 19.89 -23.50
CA ASN A 8 -7.37 20.14 -22.15
C ASN A 8 -8.16 21.01 -21.15
N ASN A 9 -8.58 20.43 -20.02
CA ASN A 9 -7.83 20.56 -18.76
C ASN A 9 -8.48 19.87 -17.54
N ALA A 10 -7.59 19.40 -16.66
CA ALA A 10 -7.75 19.22 -15.22
C ALA A 10 -8.59 18.03 -14.71
N GLN A 11 -8.00 16.85 -14.84
CA GLN A 11 -8.18 15.77 -13.85
C GLN A 11 -7.58 16.27 -12.52
N GLY A 12 -8.41 16.88 -11.68
CA GLY A 12 -8.02 17.27 -10.33
C GLY A 12 -7.86 16.04 -9.45
N ASP A 13 -6.64 15.83 -8.97
CA ASP A 13 -6.25 14.90 -7.92
C ASP A 13 -7.22 15.00 -6.73
N ALA A 14 -8.21 14.11 -6.67
CA ALA A 14 -8.98 13.87 -5.46
C ALA A 14 -8.13 12.99 -4.54
N VAL A 15 -7.12 13.58 -3.90
CA VAL A 15 -6.44 12.95 -2.77
C VAL A 15 -7.49 12.81 -1.67
N ALA A 16 -8.10 11.64 -1.58
CA ALA A 16 -8.97 11.29 -0.47
C ALA A 16 -8.14 11.35 0.82
N VAL A 17 -8.25 12.47 1.54
CA VAL A 17 -7.68 12.62 2.88
C VAL A 17 -8.48 11.71 3.80
N LEU A 18 -8.00 10.47 3.96
CA LEU A 18 -8.54 9.56 4.95
C LEU A 18 -8.29 10.16 6.35
N PRO A 19 -9.28 10.13 7.25
CA PRO A 19 -9.10 10.61 8.62
C PRO A 19 -7.99 9.82 9.29
N VAL A 20 -6.94 10.52 9.74
CA VAL A 20 -5.85 9.95 10.53
C VAL A 20 -6.40 9.68 11.92
N THR A 21 -6.87 8.46 12.17
CA THR A 21 -7.06 7.96 13.52
C THR A 21 -5.69 7.89 14.19
N THR A 22 -5.45 8.76 15.17
CA THR A 22 -4.26 8.67 16.02
C THR A 22 -4.37 7.44 16.91
N VAL A 23 -3.83 6.33 16.43
CA VAL A 23 -3.57 5.14 17.24
C VAL A 23 -2.54 5.52 18.31
N PRO A 24 -2.76 5.22 19.61
CA PRO A 24 -1.78 5.47 20.66
C PRO A 24 -0.41 4.93 20.23
N GLY A 25 0.58 5.83 20.25
CA GLY A 25 1.76 5.73 19.40
C GLY A 25 2.67 4.56 19.73
N ARG A 26 2.52 3.46 19.00
CA ARG A 26 3.59 2.47 18.84
C ARG A 26 4.72 3.17 18.09
N MET A 27 5.94 3.18 18.63
CA MET A 27 7.11 3.66 17.89
C MET A 27 7.28 2.81 16.63
N VAL A 28 7.10 3.42 15.46
CA VAL A 28 7.30 2.76 14.17
C VAL A 28 8.60 3.22 13.55
N ARG A 29 9.34 2.30 12.95
CA ARG A 29 10.53 2.62 12.16
C ARG A 29 10.09 3.31 10.86
N ARG A 30 10.58 4.53 10.62
CA ARG A 30 10.41 5.18 9.31
C ARG A 30 11.32 4.50 8.28
N LEU A 31 10.74 4.10 7.16
CA LEU A 31 11.49 3.58 6.01
C LEU A 31 11.88 4.72 5.07
N THR A 32 13.10 4.70 4.56
CA THR A 32 13.51 5.57 3.44
C THR A 32 12.78 5.16 2.15
N PRO A 33 12.72 6.02 1.12
CA PRO A 33 12.18 5.64 -0.19
C PRO A 33 12.82 4.38 -0.78
N ASP A 34 14.13 4.21 -0.62
CA ASP A 34 14.86 3.04 -1.13
C ASP A 34 14.47 1.76 -0.38
N GLN A 35 14.34 1.84 0.95
CA GLN A 35 13.89 0.71 1.76
C GLN A 35 12.47 0.29 1.40
N ARG A 36 11.55 1.24 1.20
CA ARG A 36 10.19 0.94 0.70
C ARG A 36 10.23 0.26 -0.66
N SER A 37 11.06 0.75 -1.58
CA SER A 37 11.21 0.18 -2.91
C SER A 37 11.77 -1.25 -2.86
N ALA A 38 12.71 -1.51 -1.96
CA ALA A 38 13.28 -2.84 -1.74
C ALA A 38 12.23 -3.81 -1.18
N ASP A 39 11.45 -3.41 -0.17
CA ASP A 39 10.39 -4.22 0.42
C ASP A 39 9.31 -4.58 -0.61
N ILE A 40 8.87 -3.62 -1.43
CA ILE A 40 7.89 -3.86 -2.50
C ILE A 40 8.45 -4.85 -3.53
N LYS A 41 9.72 -4.71 -3.93
CA LYS A 41 10.38 -5.65 -4.85
C LYS A 41 10.50 -7.05 -4.25
N ALA A 42 10.82 -7.16 -2.96
CA ALA A 42 10.90 -8.44 -2.26
C ALA A 42 9.53 -9.12 -2.24
N PHE A 43 8.49 -8.41 -1.82
CA PHE A 43 7.12 -8.93 -1.83
C PHE A 43 6.67 -9.35 -3.24
N GLY A 44 7.00 -8.58 -4.28
CA GLY A 44 6.72 -8.94 -5.66
C GLY A 44 7.48 -10.17 -6.18
N ARG A 45 8.56 -10.62 -5.52
CA ARG A 45 9.17 -11.93 -5.79
C ARG A 45 8.35 -13.04 -5.16
N GLU A 46 7.92 -12.86 -3.91
CA GLU A 46 7.10 -13.86 -3.19
C GLU A 46 5.76 -14.12 -3.88
N ILE A 47 5.09 -13.07 -4.37
CA ILE A 47 3.83 -13.23 -5.14
C ILE A 47 4.04 -14.08 -6.40
N ARG A 48 5.18 -13.93 -7.07
CA ARG A 48 5.50 -14.68 -8.30
C ARG A 48 5.86 -16.13 -8.03
N ASP A 49 6.36 -16.43 -6.84
CA ASP A 49 6.64 -17.79 -6.41
C ASP A 49 5.34 -18.51 -6.02
N SER A 50 4.64 -18.02 -4.99
CA SER A 50 3.35 -18.58 -4.59
C SER A 50 2.52 -17.65 -3.69
N LYS A 51 1.20 -17.86 -3.66
CA LYS A 51 0.30 -17.16 -2.73
C LYS A 51 0.65 -17.44 -1.27
N GLN A 52 1.14 -18.65 -0.97
CA GLN A 52 1.53 -19.04 0.38
C GLN A 52 2.80 -18.31 0.83
N SER A 53 3.83 -18.22 -0.03
CA SER A 53 5.05 -17.46 0.29
C SER A 53 4.75 -15.98 0.52
N ALA A 54 3.89 -15.40 -0.33
CA ALA A 54 3.43 -14.03 -0.14
C ALA A 54 2.69 -13.81 1.19
N ALA A 55 1.83 -14.74 1.59
CA ALA A 55 1.13 -14.68 2.87
C ALA A 55 2.10 -14.78 4.06
N GLU A 56 3.10 -15.67 3.99
CA GLU A 56 4.13 -15.76 5.02
C GLU A 56 4.95 -14.47 5.15
N PHE A 57 5.29 -13.84 4.02
CA PHE A 57 5.98 -12.55 4.02
C PHE A 57 5.19 -11.48 4.78
N LEU A 58 3.89 -11.36 4.49
CA LEU A 58 3.00 -10.42 5.17
C LEU A 58 2.82 -10.76 6.65
N ARG A 59 2.80 -12.05 7.00
CA ARG A 59 2.70 -12.51 8.40
C ARG A 59 3.95 -12.18 9.20
N ARG A 60 5.14 -12.40 8.63
CA ARG A 60 6.43 -11.99 9.24
C ARG A 60 6.52 -10.47 9.44
N ALA A 61 5.91 -9.70 8.54
CA ALA A 61 5.78 -8.26 8.68
C ALA A 61 4.73 -7.83 9.73
N GLY A 62 3.95 -8.77 10.27
CA GLY A 62 2.88 -8.50 11.24
C GLY A 62 1.72 -7.72 10.65
N LEU A 63 1.47 -7.87 9.33
CA LEU A 63 0.36 -7.21 8.63
C LEU A 63 -0.90 -8.09 8.61
N ILE A 64 -0.70 -9.41 8.60
CA ILE A 64 -1.79 -10.39 8.69
C ILE A 64 -1.52 -11.41 9.79
N ASP A 65 -2.58 -11.98 10.33
CA ASP A 65 -2.56 -13.07 11.31
C ASP A 65 -2.40 -14.45 10.65
N ASP A 66 -2.40 -15.51 11.47
CA ASP A 66 -2.31 -16.89 11.00
C ASP A 66 -3.50 -17.32 10.13
N CYS A 67 -4.64 -16.68 10.31
CA CYS A 67 -5.84 -16.88 9.50
C CYS A 67 -5.81 -16.09 8.18
N GLY A 68 -4.75 -15.31 7.93
CA GLY A 68 -4.60 -14.47 6.76
C GLY A 68 -5.43 -13.18 6.80
N GLN A 69 -5.98 -12.84 7.95
CA GLN A 69 -6.75 -11.61 8.17
C GLN A 69 -5.83 -10.48 8.59
N LEU A 70 -6.18 -9.24 8.26
CA LEU A 70 -5.42 -8.08 8.72
C LEU A 70 -5.32 -8.04 10.25
N THR A 71 -4.14 -7.68 10.76
CA THR A 71 -3.95 -7.43 12.19
C THR A 71 -4.47 -6.04 12.57
N GLU A 72 -4.79 -5.83 13.85
CA GLU A 72 -4.99 -4.48 14.39
C GLU A 72 -3.75 -3.60 14.14
N PRO A 73 -3.88 -2.31 13.78
CA PRO A 73 -5.10 -1.50 13.63
C PRO A 73 -5.72 -1.51 12.22
N TYR A 74 -5.29 -2.44 11.36
CA TYR A 74 -5.72 -2.51 9.95
C TYR A 74 -7.02 -3.30 9.78
N ARG A 75 -7.34 -4.18 10.73
CA ARG A 75 -8.64 -4.84 10.85
C ARG A 75 -9.68 -3.81 11.31
N ARG A 76 -10.79 -3.68 10.59
CA ARG A 76 -11.94 -2.84 10.97
C ARG A 76 -13.09 -3.71 11.43
#